data_AF-A0A176RZK0-F1
#
_entry.id   AF-A0A176RZK0-F1
#
_cell.length_a   1.000
_cell.length_b   1.000
_cell.length_c   1.000
_cell.angle_alpha   90.00
_cell.angle_beta   90.00
_cell.angle_gamma   90.00
#
_symmetry.space_group_name_H-M   'P 1'
#
loop_
_entity.id
_entity.type
_entity.pdbx_description
1 polymer ?
#
loop_
_entity_poly.entity_id
_entity_poly.type
_entity_poly.pdbx_seq_one_letter_code
_entity_poly.pdbx_strand_id
1 'polypeptide(L)'
;HELAQSFAAHGLSLPVLVRFPNILHHRVERISNAFATAMQQQDYHANYTAVYPIKVNQQHHVVKEIMSVGQVGLEAGSKSEMMAVLALAPEDGGIIICNGYKDREYIRLALIAQQIGLCPYLVIEKAAELNLIIEESRSLNVTPCLGMRVRLAAIGKGKWQNTGGEKGKFGLSAAQVLEIITQLKEADLLDSLQLMHFHIGSQISNIRDIQGALREA
;
A
#
# COMPACT_ATOMS: atom_id res chain seq x y z
N HIS A 1 31.66 -14.80 12.78
CA HIS A 1 32.99 -14.24 13.12
C HIS A 1 33.80 -13.98 11.85
N GLU A 2 33.90 -14.96 10.95
CA GLU A 2 34.62 -14.87 9.67
C GLU A 2 34.22 -13.68 8.80
N LEU A 3 32.92 -13.46 8.57
CA LEU A 3 32.46 -12.31 7.76
C LEU A 3 32.94 -10.96 8.32
N ALA A 4 32.86 -10.77 9.64
CA ALA A 4 33.30 -9.52 10.27
C ALA A 4 34.82 -9.31 10.15
N GLN A 5 35.61 -10.39 10.21
CA GLN A 5 37.07 -10.33 10.00
C GLN A 5 37.43 -9.98 8.55
N SER A 6 36.59 -10.37 7.58
CA SER A 6 36.81 -10.05 6.16
C SER A 6 36.69 -8.56 5.83
N PHE A 7 35.99 -7.77 6.65
CA PHE A 7 35.76 -6.34 6.37
C PHE A 7 37.03 -5.51 6.33
N ALA A 8 37.98 -5.78 7.23
CA ALA A 8 39.27 -5.08 7.23
C ALA A 8 40.04 -5.29 5.93
N ALA A 9 39.97 -6.50 5.35
CA ALA A 9 40.58 -6.81 4.04
C ALA A 9 39.92 -6.05 2.88
N HIS A 10 38.69 -5.58 3.05
CA HIS A 10 37.96 -4.74 2.10
C HIS A 10 38.00 -3.24 2.47
N GLY A 11 38.87 -2.83 3.40
CA GLY A 11 39.01 -1.44 3.81
C GLY A 11 37.85 -0.90 4.65
N LEU A 12 37.00 -1.77 5.21
CA LEU A 12 35.85 -1.39 6.02
C LEU A 12 36.17 -1.50 7.51
N SER A 13 35.87 -0.44 8.26
CA SER A 13 35.94 -0.42 9.73
C SER A 13 34.55 -0.63 10.35
N LEU A 14 34.50 -1.31 11.49
CA LEU A 14 33.26 -1.45 12.27
C LEU A 14 32.84 -0.11 12.91
N PRO A 15 31.53 0.14 13.12
CA PRO A 15 30.39 -0.77 12.88
C PRO A 15 29.97 -0.85 11.40
N VAL A 16 29.60 -2.05 10.95
CA VAL A 16 29.10 -2.32 9.59
C VAL A 16 27.68 -2.88 9.68
N LEU A 17 26.77 -2.31 8.88
CA LEU A 17 25.42 -2.85 8.69
C LEU A 17 25.42 -3.84 7.52
N VAL A 18 25.33 -5.12 7.83
CA VAL A 18 25.23 -6.19 6.83
C VAL A 18 23.78 -6.46 6.49
N ARG A 19 23.47 -6.62 5.21
CA ARG A 19 22.14 -6.98 4.72
C ARG A 19 22.24 -8.28 3.94
N PHE A 20 21.24 -9.14 4.07
CA PHE A 20 21.16 -10.44 3.40
C PHE A 20 19.93 -10.45 2.49
N PRO A 21 20.07 -10.15 1.19
CA PRO A 21 18.94 -10.11 0.25
C PRO A 21 18.12 -11.42 0.22
N ASN A 22 18.80 -12.57 0.33
CA ASN A 22 18.16 -13.87 0.37
C ASN A 22 17.15 -14.02 1.53
N ILE A 23 17.35 -13.30 2.64
CA ILE A 23 16.36 -13.25 3.72
C ILE A 23 15.10 -12.51 3.26
N LEU A 24 15.23 -11.41 2.51
CA LEU A 24 14.08 -10.69 1.95
C LEU A 24 13.32 -11.58 0.97
N HIS A 25 14.04 -12.26 0.06
CA HIS A 25 13.46 -13.17 -0.92
C HIS A 25 12.64 -14.28 -0.24
N HIS A 26 13.25 -14.98 0.70
CA HIS A 26 12.58 -16.03 1.46
C HIS A 26 11.37 -15.51 2.26
N ARG A 27 11.37 -14.25 2.73
CA ARG A 27 10.22 -13.66 3.43
C ARG A 27 9.06 -13.37 2.48
N VAL A 28 9.33 -12.86 1.28
CA VAL A 28 8.31 -12.65 0.25
C VAL A 28 7.68 -13.98 -0.14
N GLU A 29 8.49 -14.98 -0.50
CA GLU A 29 8.02 -16.32 -0.88
C GLU A 29 7.20 -16.96 0.25
N ARG A 30 7.68 -16.89 1.49
CA ARG A 30 6.98 -17.50 2.63
C ARG A 30 5.58 -16.90 2.84
N ILE A 31 5.42 -15.58 2.69
CA ILE A 31 4.10 -14.93 2.82
C ILE A 31 3.20 -15.33 1.65
N SER A 32 3.69 -15.23 0.42
CA SER A 32 2.93 -15.59 -0.78
C SER A 32 2.48 -17.05 -0.76
N ASN A 33 3.37 -17.98 -0.39
CA ASN A 33 3.05 -19.41 -0.28
C ASN A 33 2.06 -19.70 0.84
N ALA A 34 2.10 -18.97 1.95
CA ALA A 34 1.12 -19.13 3.03
C ALA A 34 -0.29 -18.75 2.56
N PHE A 35 -0.43 -17.63 1.83
CA PHE A 35 -1.71 -17.24 1.22
C PHE A 35 -2.15 -18.21 0.13
N ALA A 36 -1.27 -18.63 -0.78
CA ALA A 36 -1.58 -19.61 -1.82
C ALA A 36 -2.08 -20.94 -1.23
N THR A 37 -1.42 -21.44 -0.18
CA THR A 37 -1.84 -22.66 0.54
C THR A 37 -3.21 -22.48 1.16
N ALA A 38 -3.46 -21.36 1.84
CA ALA A 38 -4.75 -21.09 2.47
C ALA A 38 -5.88 -20.95 1.43
N MET A 39 -5.62 -20.28 0.31
CA MET A 39 -6.58 -20.14 -0.79
C MET A 39 -6.93 -21.49 -1.40
N GLN A 40 -5.95 -22.37 -1.63
CA GLN A 40 -6.20 -23.73 -2.12
C GLN A 40 -7.03 -24.55 -1.13
N GLN A 41 -6.73 -24.45 0.18
CA GLN A 41 -7.47 -25.17 1.22
C GLN A 41 -8.92 -24.70 1.39
N GLN A 42 -9.22 -23.45 1.01
CA GLN A 42 -10.55 -22.83 1.12
C GLN A 42 -11.27 -22.71 -0.23
N ASP A 43 -10.72 -23.29 -1.30
CA ASP A 43 -11.25 -23.19 -2.68
C ASP A 43 -11.50 -21.74 -3.13
N TYR A 44 -10.58 -20.85 -2.78
CA TYR A 44 -10.67 -19.43 -3.09
C TYR A 44 -9.96 -19.11 -4.42
N HIS A 45 -10.75 -18.74 -5.44
CA HIS A 45 -10.27 -18.61 -6.83
C HIS A 45 -9.79 -17.20 -7.24
N ALA A 46 -9.89 -16.19 -6.37
CA ALA A 46 -9.35 -14.87 -6.71
C ALA A 46 -7.82 -14.84 -6.56
N ASN A 47 -7.20 -13.68 -6.83
CA ASN A 47 -5.74 -13.53 -6.77
C ASN A 47 -5.28 -12.98 -5.42
N TYR A 48 -4.03 -13.27 -5.07
CA TYR A 48 -3.31 -12.64 -3.97
C TYR A 48 -2.09 -11.89 -4.51
N THR A 49 -1.97 -10.62 -4.14
CA THR A 49 -0.78 -9.81 -4.43
C THR A 49 -0.25 -9.22 -3.14
N ALA A 50 1.01 -9.50 -2.81
CA ALA A 50 1.68 -8.82 -1.71
C ALA A 50 2.00 -7.38 -2.14
N VAL A 51 1.81 -6.42 -1.24
CA VAL A 51 2.15 -5.01 -1.47
C VAL A 51 3.11 -4.56 -0.38
N TYR A 52 4.29 -4.07 -0.77
CA TYR A 52 5.33 -3.64 0.15
C TYR A 52 5.22 -2.13 0.49
N PRO A 53 4.98 -1.78 1.76
CA PRO A 53 4.92 -0.39 2.20
C PRO A 53 6.30 0.21 2.39
N ILE A 54 6.75 1.07 1.47
CA ILE A 54 8.14 1.56 1.48
C ILE A 54 8.47 2.43 2.69
N LYS A 55 7.45 2.94 3.40
CA LYS A 55 7.60 3.66 4.69
C LYS A 55 8.41 2.88 5.73
N VAL A 56 8.46 1.55 5.62
CA VAL A 56 9.24 0.67 6.51
C VAL A 56 10.73 0.73 6.17
N ASN A 57 11.09 0.77 4.89
CA ASN A 57 12.47 0.93 4.43
C ASN A 57 12.51 1.37 2.95
N GLN A 58 12.80 2.65 2.70
CA GLN A 58 12.80 3.26 1.36
C GLN A 58 14.12 3.02 0.58
N GLN A 59 15.09 2.30 1.15
CA GLN A 59 16.39 2.15 0.53
C GLN A 59 16.29 1.36 -0.78
N HIS A 60 16.82 1.91 -1.86
CA HIS A 60 16.74 1.35 -3.22
C HIS A 60 17.05 -0.15 -3.27
N HIS A 61 18.14 -0.61 -2.64
CA HIS A 61 18.51 -2.02 -2.65
C HIS A 61 17.55 -2.91 -1.86
N VAL A 62 16.83 -2.42 -0.84
CA VAL A 62 15.81 -3.23 -0.15
C VAL A 62 14.59 -3.40 -1.05
N VAL A 63 14.10 -2.30 -1.60
CA VAL A 63 12.90 -2.30 -2.45
C VAL A 63 13.15 -3.15 -3.70
N LYS A 64 14.30 -2.98 -4.35
CA LYS A 64 14.69 -3.76 -5.53
C LYS A 64 14.74 -5.25 -5.27
N GLU A 65 15.29 -5.68 -4.12
CA GLU A 65 15.37 -7.10 -3.75
C GLU A 65 14.01 -7.68 -3.34
N ILE A 66 13.09 -6.86 -2.83
CA ILE A 66 11.71 -7.30 -2.57
C ILE A 66 10.94 -7.49 -3.88
N MET A 67 11.12 -6.57 -4.83
CA MET A 67 10.43 -6.60 -6.12
C MET A 67 11.00 -7.65 -7.09
N SER A 68 12.24 -8.10 -6.90
CA SER A 68 12.83 -9.14 -7.75
C SER A 68 12.22 -10.52 -7.53
N VAL A 69 11.34 -10.68 -6.52
CA VAL A 69 10.76 -11.96 -6.11
C VAL A 69 9.25 -11.96 -6.31
N GLY A 70 8.81 -12.59 -7.41
CA GLY A 70 7.40 -12.70 -7.75
C GLY A 70 6.72 -11.35 -8.04
N GLN A 71 5.40 -11.35 -8.13
CA GLN A 71 4.62 -10.13 -8.35
C GLN A 71 4.34 -9.44 -7.00
N VAL A 72 5.13 -8.41 -6.68
CA VAL A 72 4.96 -7.58 -5.48
C VAL A 72 4.65 -6.14 -5.88
N GLY A 73 3.53 -5.60 -5.39
CA GLY A 73 3.20 -4.19 -5.53
C GLY A 73 3.91 -3.29 -4.52
N LEU A 74 3.81 -1.99 -4.68
CA LEU A 74 4.38 -0.99 -3.74
C LEU A 74 3.28 -0.13 -3.13
N GLU A 75 3.44 0.27 -1.86
CA GLU A 75 2.59 1.30 -1.23
C GLU A 75 3.42 2.55 -0.92
N ALA A 76 2.94 3.70 -1.37
CA ALA A 76 3.42 5.03 -1.01
C ALA A 76 2.44 5.69 -0.03
N GLY A 77 2.94 6.22 1.08
CA GLY A 77 2.15 6.94 2.09
C GLY A 77 2.32 8.47 2.06
N SER A 78 3.07 9.00 1.09
CA SER A 78 3.32 10.44 0.94
C SER A 78 3.78 10.78 -0.49
N LYS A 79 3.73 12.07 -0.85
CA LYS A 79 4.19 12.55 -2.16
C LYS A 79 5.67 12.21 -2.44
N SER A 80 6.55 12.33 -1.43
CA SER A 80 7.97 11.97 -1.57
C SER A 80 8.17 10.46 -1.74
N GLU A 81 7.35 9.65 -1.05
CA GLU A 81 7.37 8.20 -1.24
C GLU A 81 6.82 7.81 -2.62
N MET A 82 5.81 8.51 -3.13
CA MET A 82 5.31 8.30 -4.49
C MET A 82 6.42 8.54 -5.53
N MET A 83 7.19 9.63 -5.39
CA MET A 83 8.34 9.86 -6.27
C MET A 83 9.38 8.74 -6.20
N ALA A 84 9.66 8.23 -5.01
CA ALA A 84 10.57 7.09 -4.84
C ALA A 84 10.00 5.80 -5.46
N VAL A 85 8.70 5.54 -5.28
CA VAL A 85 8.01 4.40 -5.91
C VAL A 85 8.07 4.51 -7.43
N LEU A 86 7.81 5.68 -8.02
CA LEU A 86 7.90 5.85 -9.47
C LEU A 86 9.30 5.62 -10.03
N ALA A 87 10.34 5.98 -9.28
CA ALA A 87 11.73 5.71 -9.67
C ALA A 87 12.13 4.23 -9.53
N LEU A 88 11.37 3.44 -8.77
CA LEU A 88 11.65 2.04 -8.45
C LEU A 88 10.67 1.07 -9.13
N ALA A 89 9.52 1.56 -9.59
CA ALA A 89 8.48 0.77 -10.21
C ALA A 89 9.01 0.09 -11.48
N PRO A 90 8.60 -1.15 -11.76
CA PRO A 90 9.20 -1.90 -12.84
C PRO A 90 8.53 -1.49 -14.17
N GLU A 91 9.30 -1.57 -15.25
CA GLU A 91 8.89 -1.08 -16.58
C GLU A 91 7.72 -1.88 -17.17
N ASP A 92 7.55 -3.13 -16.75
CA ASP A 92 6.45 -4.03 -17.15
C ASP A 92 5.15 -3.79 -16.37
N GLY A 93 5.10 -2.75 -15.53
CA GLY A 93 3.92 -2.35 -14.79
C GLY A 93 3.86 -2.93 -13.38
N GLY A 94 2.88 -2.50 -12.58
CA GLY A 94 2.74 -2.99 -11.22
C GLY A 94 1.68 -2.26 -10.42
N ILE A 95 1.16 -2.94 -9.39
CA ILE A 95 0.20 -2.36 -8.47
C ILE A 95 0.92 -1.34 -7.57
N ILE A 96 0.45 -0.11 -7.58
CA ILE A 96 0.90 0.94 -6.66
C ILE A 96 -0.29 1.38 -5.81
N ILE A 97 -0.19 1.27 -4.50
CA ILE A 97 -1.21 1.76 -3.57
C ILE A 97 -0.81 3.14 -3.05
N CYS A 98 -1.61 4.16 -3.35
CA CYS A 98 -1.34 5.53 -2.96
C CYS A 98 -2.18 5.90 -1.72
N ASN A 99 -1.56 5.81 -0.54
CA ASN A 99 -2.12 6.24 0.74
C ASN A 99 -1.53 7.60 1.18
N GLY A 100 -2.01 8.09 2.32
CA GLY A 100 -1.56 9.32 2.95
C GLY A 100 -2.33 10.54 2.49
N TYR A 101 -1.89 11.71 2.96
CA TYR A 101 -2.45 12.99 2.56
C TYR A 101 -2.08 13.30 1.11
N LYS A 102 -3.09 13.58 0.28
CA LYS A 102 -2.94 13.83 -1.15
C LYS A 102 -3.29 15.28 -1.46
N ASP A 103 -2.29 16.06 -1.85
CA ASP A 103 -2.49 17.36 -2.50
C ASP A 103 -2.68 17.17 -4.02
N ARG A 104 -2.96 18.27 -4.72
CA ARG A 104 -3.16 18.27 -6.17
C ARG A 104 -1.95 17.70 -6.92
N GLU A 105 -0.73 17.98 -6.45
CA GLU A 105 0.50 17.49 -7.09
C GLU A 105 0.65 15.98 -6.96
N TYR A 106 0.40 15.41 -5.77
CA TYR A 106 0.42 13.95 -5.60
C TYR A 106 -0.62 13.27 -6.49
N ILE A 107 -1.86 13.78 -6.53
CA ILE A 107 -2.90 13.23 -7.40
C ILE A 107 -2.46 13.24 -8.87
N ARG A 108 -1.94 14.38 -9.35
CA ARG A 108 -1.43 14.50 -10.73
C ARG A 108 -0.30 13.52 -11.01
N LEU A 109 0.65 13.36 -10.10
CA LEU A 109 1.75 12.40 -10.24
C LEU A 109 1.22 10.98 -10.41
N ALA A 110 0.21 10.56 -9.63
CA ALA A 110 -0.41 9.25 -9.77
C ALA A 110 -1.14 9.09 -11.11
N LEU A 111 -1.88 10.10 -11.56
CA LEU A 111 -2.58 10.02 -12.85
C LEU A 111 -1.60 9.97 -14.04
N ILE A 112 -0.51 10.74 -13.98
CA ILE A 112 0.56 10.70 -14.99
C ILE A 112 1.26 9.34 -14.97
N ALA A 113 1.51 8.77 -13.79
CA ALA A 113 2.05 7.43 -13.63
C ALA A 113 1.16 6.37 -14.32
N GLN A 114 -0.16 6.54 -14.26
CA GLN A 114 -1.09 5.67 -14.97
C GLN A 114 -0.96 5.78 -16.49
N GLN A 115 -0.75 7.00 -17.02
CA GLN A 115 -0.55 7.21 -18.46
C GLN A 115 0.73 6.57 -19.01
N ILE A 116 1.74 6.35 -18.17
CA ILE A 116 2.99 5.67 -18.55
C ILE A 116 2.96 4.15 -18.29
N GLY A 117 1.78 3.58 -18.00
CA GLY A 117 1.57 2.12 -17.93
C GLY A 117 1.61 1.52 -16.52
N LEU A 118 1.77 2.33 -15.47
CA LEU A 118 1.66 1.85 -14.08
C LEU A 118 0.18 1.75 -13.66
N CYS A 119 -0.09 1.03 -12.56
CA CYS A 119 -1.45 0.89 -12.01
C CYS A 119 -1.57 1.49 -10.60
N PRO A 120 -1.58 2.84 -10.46
CA PRO A 120 -1.72 3.49 -9.17
C PRO A 120 -3.18 3.57 -8.72
N TYR A 121 -3.50 2.90 -7.61
CA TYR A 121 -4.77 3.05 -6.90
C TYR A 121 -4.69 4.24 -5.93
N LEU A 122 -5.42 5.31 -6.24
CA LEU A 122 -5.61 6.45 -5.35
C LEU A 122 -6.62 6.07 -4.26
N VAL A 123 -6.13 5.73 -3.06
CA VAL A 123 -6.98 5.36 -1.93
C VAL A 123 -7.53 6.63 -1.28
N ILE A 124 -8.83 6.88 -1.42
CA ILE A 124 -9.52 8.00 -0.80
C ILE A 124 -9.51 7.79 0.72
N GLU A 125 -8.80 8.66 1.44
CA GLU A 125 -8.71 8.61 2.90
C GLU A 125 -9.47 9.77 3.58
N LYS A 126 -9.82 10.80 2.81
CA LYS A 126 -10.64 11.95 3.24
C LYS A 126 -11.58 12.34 2.11
N ALA A 127 -12.82 12.69 2.46
CA ALA A 127 -13.84 13.01 1.45
C ALA A 127 -13.44 14.17 0.52
N ALA A 128 -12.72 15.18 1.04
CA ALA A 128 -12.24 16.32 0.26
C ALA A 128 -11.24 15.94 -0.85
N GLU A 129 -10.63 14.75 -0.80
CA GLU A 129 -9.73 14.27 -1.87
C GLU A 129 -10.49 13.97 -3.16
N LEU A 130 -11.74 13.53 -3.08
CA LEU A 130 -12.51 13.11 -4.27
C LEU A 130 -12.67 14.25 -5.28
N ASN A 131 -13.04 15.44 -4.84
CA ASN A 131 -13.21 16.59 -5.74
C ASN A 131 -11.91 16.90 -6.50
N LEU A 132 -10.77 16.88 -5.81
CA LEU A 132 -9.46 17.09 -6.45
C LEU A 132 -9.14 15.97 -7.45
N ILE A 133 -9.45 14.72 -7.11
CA ILE A 133 -9.24 13.59 -8.02
C ILE A 133 -10.09 13.73 -9.28
N ILE A 134 -11.38 14.09 -9.15
CA ILE A 134 -12.29 14.29 -10.29
C ILE A 134 -11.81 15.45 -11.17
N GLU A 135 -11.41 16.57 -10.58
CA GLU A 135 -10.90 17.71 -11.33
C GLU A 135 -9.63 17.36 -12.12
N GLU A 136 -8.68 16.69 -11.47
CA GLU A 136 -7.39 16.36 -12.10
C GLU A 136 -7.51 15.24 -13.13
N SER A 137 -8.33 14.22 -12.87
CA SER A 137 -8.63 13.16 -13.84
C SER A 137 -9.23 13.71 -15.13
N ARG A 138 -10.19 14.64 -15.02
CA ARG A 138 -10.78 15.33 -16.18
C ARG A 138 -9.76 16.24 -16.89
N SER A 139 -8.97 16.99 -16.13
CA SER A 139 -7.91 17.87 -16.66
C SER A 139 -6.86 17.10 -17.48
N LEU A 140 -6.48 15.91 -17.01
CA LEU A 140 -5.50 15.03 -17.67
C LEU A 140 -6.13 14.06 -18.67
N ASN A 141 -7.46 14.00 -18.75
CA ASN A 141 -8.22 13.02 -19.52
C ASN A 141 -7.81 11.56 -19.20
N VAL A 142 -7.78 11.22 -17.92
CA VAL A 142 -7.42 9.90 -17.39
C VAL A 142 -8.55 9.37 -16.52
N THR A 143 -9.04 8.16 -16.80
CA THR A 143 -9.96 7.47 -15.89
C THR A 143 -9.17 6.93 -14.69
N PRO A 144 -9.35 7.45 -13.47
CA PRO A 144 -8.50 7.09 -12.34
C PRO A 144 -8.77 5.66 -11.84
N CYS A 145 -7.76 4.97 -11.30
CA CYS A 145 -7.98 3.79 -10.46
C CYS A 145 -8.16 4.24 -9.00
N LEU A 146 -9.32 3.96 -8.40
CA LEU A 146 -9.68 4.44 -7.06
C LEU A 146 -9.78 3.29 -6.06
N GLY A 147 -9.37 3.60 -4.84
CA GLY A 147 -9.70 2.82 -3.67
C GLY A 147 -10.34 3.68 -2.58
N MET A 148 -10.86 3.05 -1.54
CA MET A 148 -11.42 3.73 -0.38
C MET A 148 -10.90 3.11 0.90
N ARG A 149 -10.41 3.94 1.81
CA ARG A 149 -10.04 3.48 3.14
C ARG A 149 -11.24 3.56 4.07
N VAL A 150 -11.71 2.44 4.60
CA VAL A 150 -12.83 2.40 5.55
C VAL A 150 -12.33 2.46 7.00
N ARG A 151 -13.07 3.16 7.87
CA ARG A 151 -12.85 3.11 9.32
C ARG A 151 -13.66 1.96 9.91
N LEU A 152 -12.96 1.08 10.62
CA LEU A 152 -13.54 -0.05 11.33
C LEU A 152 -13.87 0.33 12.78
N ALA A 153 -15.04 -0.08 13.25
CA ALA A 153 -15.52 0.04 14.63
C ALA A 153 -14.95 -1.07 15.53
N ALA A 154 -14.64 -2.25 14.98
CA ALA A 154 -14.16 -3.43 15.70
C ALA A 154 -12.71 -3.31 16.22
N ILE A 155 -11.99 -2.23 15.89
CA ILE A 155 -10.63 -2.01 16.39
C ILE A 155 -10.72 -1.65 17.89
N GLY A 156 -10.46 -2.63 18.75
CA GLY A 156 -10.59 -2.57 20.21
C GLY A 156 -9.52 -1.75 20.93
N LYS A 157 -9.89 -1.28 22.14
CA LYS A 157 -9.14 -0.44 23.09
C LYS A 157 -7.69 -0.90 23.32
N GLY A 158 -6.72 -0.31 22.62
CA GLY A 158 -5.29 -0.67 22.72
C GLY A 158 -4.37 0.56 22.74
N LYS A 159 -3.23 0.47 23.44
CA LYS A 159 -2.28 1.59 23.66
C LYS A 159 -1.65 2.19 22.39
N TRP A 160 -1.86 1.57 21.22
CA TRP A 160 -1.27 1.97 19.93
C TRP A 160 -2.31 2.39 18.87
N GLN A 161 -3.55 2.65 19.28
CA GLN A 161 -4.72 2.99 18.46
C GLN A 161 -4.73 4.38 17.76
N ASN A 162 -3.59 5.02 17.54
CA ASN A 162 -3.61 6.36 16.94
C ASN A 162 -3.80 6.38 15.41
N THR A 163 -3.93 5.21 14.76
CA THR A 163 -4.06 5.08 13.29
C THR A 163 -5.24 4.23 12.82
N GLY A 164 -5.89 3.47 13.70
CA GLY A 164 -7.05 2.62 13.42
C GLY A 164 -8.12 2.77 14.51
N GLY A 165 -9.32 3.16 14.12
CA GLY A 165 -10.46 3.44 15.01
C GLY A 165 -11.11 4.80 14.74
N GLU A 166 -12.13 5.17 15.51
CA GLU A 166 -12.93 6.41 15.36
C GLU A 166 -12.08 7.69 15.35
N LYS A 167 -10.96 7.70 16.09
CA LYS A 167 -9.98 8.81 16.17
C LYS A 167 -8.84 8.73 15.15
N GLY A 168 -8.89 7.78 14.20
CA GLY A 168 -7.89 7.65 13.15
C GLY A 168 -7.83 8.89 12.27
N LYS A 169 -6.61 9.37 11.96
CA LYS A 169 -6.38 10.54 11.09
C LYS A 169 -6.85 10.32 9.64
N PHE A 170 -7.08 9.07 9.24
CA PHE A 170 -7.36 8.63 7.89
C PHE A 170 -8.48 7.59 7.88
N GLY A 171 -9.18 7.51 6.74
CA GLY A 171 -10.29 6.61 6.50
C GLY A 171 -11.64 7.33 6.58
N LEU A 172 -12.64 6.72 5.95
CA LEU A 172 -13.99 7.21 5.80
C LEU A 172 -14.91 6.51 6.80
N SER A 173 -15.82 7.26 7.42
CA SER A 173 -16.96 6.68 8.14
C SER A 173 -17.94 6.02 7.16
N ALA A 174 -18.85 5.17 7.64
CA ALA A 174 -19.88 4.57 6.81
C ALA A 174 -20.73 5.61 6.04
N ALA A 175 -21.04 6.75 6.69
CA ALA A 175 -21.75 7.85 6.03
C ALA A 175 -20.92 8.47 4.89
N GLN A 176 -19.64 8.75 5.13
CA GLN A 176 -18.74 9.29 4.11
C GLN A 176 -18.53 8.32 2.94
N VAL A 177 -18.51 7.01 3.19
CA VAL A 177 -18.47 5.98 2.14
C VAL A 177 -19.67 6.12 1.19
N LEU A 178 -20.89 6.25 1.74
CA LEU A 178 -22.11 6.43 0.93
C LEU A 178 -22.11 7.76 0.16
N GLU A 179 -21.63 8.83 0.79
CA GLU A 179 -21.47 10.15 0.14
C GLU A 179 -20.51 10.06 -1.06
N ILE A 180 -19.36 9.39 -0.89
CA ILE A 180 -18.36 9.20 -1.96
C ILE A 180 -18.93 8.37 -3.11
N ILE A 181 -19.65 7.28 -2.81
CA ILE A 181 -20.32 6.47 -3.84
C ILE A 181 -21.34 7.31 -4.63
N THR A 182 -22.08 8.19 -3.95
CA THR A 182 -23.07 9.07 -4.59
C THR A 182 -22.38 10.07 -5.51
N GLN A 183 -21.33 10.74 -5.04
CA GLN A 183 -20.54 11.69 -5.83
C GLN A 183 -19.85 11.02 -7.03
N LEU A 184 -19.36 9.79 -6.89
CA LEU A 184 -18.79 9.03 -8.00
C LEU A 184 -19.84 8.68 -9.06
N LYS A 185 -21.08 8.34 -8.66
CA LYS A 185 -22.19 8.13 -9.61
C LYS A 185 -22.53 9.39 -10.37
N GLU A 186 -22.65 10.53 -9.67
CA GLU A 186 -22.93 11.83 -10.29
C GLU A 186 -21.82 12.28 -11.25
N ALA A 187 -20.58 11.87 -10.99
CA ALA A 187 -19.43 12.17 -11.82
C ALA A 187 -19.18 11.16 -12.97
N ASP A 188 -20.01 10.10 -13.08
CA ASP A 188 -19.84 8.96 -13.99
C ASP A 188 -18.49 8.22 -13.83
N LEU A 189 -18.06 8.06 -12.57
CA LEU A 189 -16.79 7.46 -12.18
C LEU A 189 -16.94 6.29 -11.20
N LEU A 190 -18.14 5.72 -11.05
CA LEU A 190 -18.35 4.62 -10.10
C LEU A 190 -17.46 3.40 -10.41
N ASP A 191 -17.28 3.08 -11.69
CA ASP A 191 -16.47 1.94 -12.14
C ASP A 191 -14.96 2.12 -11.88
N SER A 192 -14.54 3.35 -11.56
CA SER A 192 -13.18 3.65 -11.13
C SER A 192 -12.89 3.13 -9.71
N LEU A 193 -13.92 2.91 -8.88
CA LEU A 193 -13.77 2.38 -7.52
C LEU A 193 -13.60 0.86 -7.55
N GLN A 194 -12.37 0.41 -7.31
CA GLN A 194 -11.98 -1.00 -7.49
C GLN A 194 -11.31 -1.62 -6.26
N LEU A 195 -11.01 -0.82 -5.23
CA LEU A 195 -10.24 -1.26 -4.07
C LEU A 195 -10.86 -0.80 -2.75
N MET A 196 -11.08 -1.75 -1.84
CA MET A 196 -11.37 -1.46 -0.44
C MET A 196 -10.10 -1.63 0.40
N HIS A 197 -9.82 -0.67 1.26
CA HIS A 197 -8.63 -0.66 2.10
C HIS A 197 -9.00 -0.44 3.56
N PHE A 198 -8.29 -1.09 4.48
CA PHE A 198 -8.33 -0.77 5.90
C PHE A 198 -6.97 -1.07 6.52
N HIS A 199 -6.68 -0.41 7.64
CA HIS A 199 -5.43 -0.61 8.36
C HIS A 199 -5.67 -0.63 9.85
N ILE A 200 -5.27 -1.73 10.49
CA ILE A 200 -5.49 -2.00 11.92
C ILE A 200 -4.30 -1.63 12.81
N GLY A 201 -3.22 -1.10 12.22
CA GLY A 201 -2.00 -0.73 12.91
C GLY A 201 -0.84 -1.70 12.65
N SER A 202 0.32 -1.36 13.21
CA SER A 202 1.54 -2.19 13.14
C SER A 202 1.68 -3.10 14.36
N GLN A 203 2.40 -4.21 14.20
CA GLN A 203 2.75 -5.12 15.30
C GLN A 203 1.53 -5.64 16.08
N ILE A 204 0.55 -6.19 15.37
CA ILE A 204 -0.66 -6.76 15.98
C ILE A 204 -0.26 -8.01 16.77
N SER A 205 -0.46 -7.98 18.08
CA SER A 205 -0.04 -9.06 18.99
C SER A 205 -1.10 -10.16 19.16
N ASN A 206 -2.34 -9.89 18.77
CA ASN A 206 -3.47 -10.81 18.97
C ASN A 206 -4.21 -11.08 17.65
N ILE A 207 -4.29 -12.36 17.28
CA ILE A 207 -4.98 -12.82 16.06
C ILE A 207 -6.48 -12.46 16.06
N ARG A 208 -7.11 -12.36 17.24
CA ARG A 208 -8.53 -12.01 17.34
C ARG A 208 -8.84 -10.60 16.83
N ASP A 209 -7.90 -9.68 16.94
CA ASP A 209 -8.06 -8.31 16.44
C ASP A 209 -8.06 -8.30 14.90
N ILE A 210 -7.23 -9.14 14.28
CA ILE A 210 -7.20 -9.35 12.83
C ILE A 210 -8.53 -9.96 12.36
N GLN A 211 -9.00 -11.01 13.04
CA GLN A 211 -10.26 -11.68 12.70
C GLN A 211 -11.47 -10.76 12.85
N GLY A 212 -11.49 -9.92 13.91
CA GLY A 212 -12.56 -8.94 14.12
C GLY A 212 -12.62 -7.90 13.00
N ALA A 213 -11.47 -7.37 12.61
CA ALA A 213 -11.37 -6.41 11.52
C ALA A 213 -11.76 -7.00 10.15
N LEU A 214 -11.27 -8.20 9.83
CA LEU A 214 -11.62 -8.91 8.59
C LEU A 214 -13.09 -9.30 8.50
N ARG A 215 -13.78 -9.47 9.64
CA ARG A 215 -15.21 -9.78 9.65
C ARG A 215 -16.07 -8.53 9.44
N GLU A 216 -15.58 -7.37 9.86
CA GLU A 216 -16.29 -6.10 9.68
C GLU A 216 -16.11 -5.54 8.28
N ALA A 217 -14.90 -5.62 7.73
CA ALA A 217 -14.58 -5.20 6.35
C ALA A 217 -15.27 -6.10 5.32
#